data_AF-A0A5C1QB06-F1
#
_entry.id   AF-A0A5C1QB06-F1
#
_cell.length_a   1.000
_cell.length_b   1.000
_cell.length_c   1.000
_cell.angle_alpha   90.00
_cell.angle_beta   90.00
_cell.angle_gamma   90.00
#
_symmetry.space_group_name_H-M   'P 1'
#
loop_
_entity.id
_entity.type
_entity.pdbx_description
1 polymer ?
#
loop_
_entity_poly.entity_id
_entity_poly.type
_entity_poly.pdbx_seq_one_letter_code
_entity_poly.pdbx_strand_id
1 'polypeptide(L)'
;MKTFKITSLYKVIYIGVIITLFYTYFNSKEVNSYDLEGLKIVETSSLEYPLIPKRIKSLELSYKGLNFNLSTKRPLTVISDDNIKRNSYISSFNIIENSLEVNLINDVTLNIKVDNRGQRLSIGSSIPKVFPTIKEVIIPFSLDPKYKLEESDLSYKIFDNQNEFHLKLNDKYYIDKQKQNIHLIATNDKITTLTFSPLSNSDLPLAEQWYNQNKTKFVDDINSNIELFLIKAETYISSIFNPITYSTDTNSWRNLPRESLFTEESIIVYLAQGMLEGKYLSHFNRITPLKSRYPNLFTYKSTPFLGNIVENGNLGLVGEERELGRITKQILTSDPNILETWIPKHYFVGNQINTDRLSKLIIDSNIESLTIEQLAVALYNLNNILESDSANSKNVDSVKKITDLILQNIVWDGSGTYIISNNSISDQSLNLKIGQLLLESSQYETSEYTKPLGEALIDTYLNNSNNKGEISKEYNFKEKLYSTAIISPQESYLALSNNPYIPHYIQDNGIKIWTISDSIDINKTDKSIRITVSFPIDNSSNINSHFLAISGVKPYKQLYFRGRLWRADKLFEKYGVGYYYEYSTNLLYFMPNHTKEREEIVISY
;
A
#
# COMPACT_ATOMS: atom_id res chain seq x y z
N MET A 1 5.63 -47.63 -86.90
CA MET A 1 5.96 -47.38 -85.47
C MET A 1 6.16 -45.87 -85.16
N LYS A 2 5.25 -44.98 -85.61
CA LYS A 2 5.34 -43.51 -85.37
C LYS A 2 4.06 -42.88 -84.78
N THR A 3 2.93 -43.59 -84.79
CA THR A 3 1.63 -43.10 -84.28
C THR A 3 1.38 -43.39 -82.80
N PHE A 4 2.20 -44.25 -82.17
CA PHE A 4 2.04 -44.63 -80.76
C PHE A 4 2.70 -43.67 -79.75
N LYS A 5 3.60 -42.76 -80.20
CA LYS A 5 4.28 -41.79 -79.30
C LYS A 5 3.49 -40.49 -79.10
N ILE A 6 2.69 -40.08 -80.08
CA ILE A 6 1.89 -38.84 -79.99
C ILE A 6 0.67 -39.04 -79.08
N THR A 7 0.14 -40.27 -79.00
CA THR A 7 -1.05 -40.57 -78.19
C THR A 7 -0.78 -40.70 -76.70
N SER A 8 0.46 -40.97 -76.28
CA SER A 8 0.82 -41.00 -74.86
C SER A 8 1.11 -39.60 -74.31
N LEU A 9 1.60 -38.68 -75.16
CA LEU A 9 1.98 -37.33 -74.74
C LEU A 9 0.77 -36.47 -74.39
N TYR A 10 -0.34 -36.56 -75.15
CA TYR A 10 -1.55 -35.79 -74.84
C TYR A 10 -2.18 -36.22 -73.50
N LYS A 11 -2.10 -37.51 -73.14
CA LYS A 11 -2.65 -38.01 -71.86
C LYS A 11 -1.86 -37.47 -70.66
N VAL A 12 -0.53 -37.42 -70.76
CA VAL A 12 0.34 -36.86 -69.71
C VAL A 12 0.11 -35.36 -69.57
N ILE A 13 -0.03 -34.63 -70.68
CA ILE A 13 -0.37 -33.20 -70.65
C ILE A 13 -1.75 -32.98 -70.04
N TYR A 14 -2.76 -33.80 -70.40
CA TYR A 14 -4.10 -33.69 -69.82
C TYR A 14 -4.11 -33.95 -68.31
N ILE A 15 -3.37 -34.97 -67.84
CA ILE A 15 -3.22 -35.25 -66.41
C ILE A 15 -2.49 -34.08 -65.72
N GLY A 16 -1.45 -33.53 -66.34
CA GLY A 16 -0.74 -32.36 -65.83
C GLY A 16 -1.64 -31.13 -65.72
N VAL A 17 -2.48 -30.86 -66.73
CA VAL A 17 -3.45 -29.76 -66.72
C VAL A 17 -4.53 -30.01 -65.67
N ILE A 18 -5.06 -31.23 -65.55
CA ILE A 18 -6.04 -31.57 -64.52
C ILE A 18 -5.42 -31.41 -63.12
N ILE A 19 -4.21 -31.90 -62.87
CA ILE A 19 -3.52 -31.73 -61.59
C ILE A 19 -3.25 -30.24 -61.31
N THR A 20 -2.85 -29.47 -62.32
CA THR A 20 -2.59 -28.03 -62.15
C THR A 20 -3.88 -27.27 -61.88
N LEU A 21 -4.97 -27.62 -62.56
CA LEU A 21 -6.31 -27.08 -62.31
C LEU A 21 -6.82 -27.50 -60.95
N PHE A 22 -6.63 -28.75 -60.52
CA PHE A 22 -6.98 -29.22 -59.18
C PHE A 22 -6.16 -28.46 -58.12
N TYR A 23 -4.86 -28.31 -58.34
CA TYR A 23 -3.97 -27.62 -57.42
C TYR A 23 -4.30 -26.13 -57.30
N THR A 24 -4.65 -25.46 -58.40
CA THR A 24 -5.14 -24.07 -58.38
C THR A 24 -6.55 -23.97 -57.79
N TYR A 25 -7.42 -24.95 -58.06
CA TYR A 25 -8.80 -25.05 -57.55
C TYR A 25 -8.88 -25.27 -56.04
N PHE A 26 -7.97 -26.04 -55.44
CA PHE A 26 -7.94 -26.26 -53.98
C PHE A 26 -7.10 -25.23 -53.21
N ASN A 27 -6.29 -24.41 -53.90
CA ASN A 27 -5.46 -23.37 -53.27
C ASN A 27 -6.01 -21.95 -53.43
N SER A 28 -7.10 -21.75 -54.16
CA SER A 28 -7.78 -20.46 -54.24
C SER A 28 -8.26 -20.03 -52.84
N LYS A 29 -8.00 -18.76 -52.51
CA LYS A 29 -8.27 -18.17 -51.19
C LYS A 29 -9.24 -17.03 -51.36
N GLU A 30 -10.17 -16.93 -50.43
CA GLU A 30 -11.02 -15.76 -50.27
C GLU A 30 -10.41 -14.88 -49.18
N VAL A 31 -10.30 -13.57 -49.45
CA VAL A 31 -9.77 -12.58 -48.51
C VAL A 31 -10.83 -11.52 -48.29
N ASN A 32 -11.33 -11.44 -47.06
CA ASN A 32 -12.34 -10.46 -46.67
C ASN A 32 -11.73 -9.48 -45.68
N SER A 33 -12.10 -8.20 -45.77
CA SER A 33 -11.63 -7.14 -44.87
C SER A 33 -12.83 -6.46 -44.23
N TYR A 34 -12.76 -6.28 -42.92
CA TYR A 34 -13.75 -5.57 -42.10
C TYR A 34 -13.05 -4.47 -41.30
N ASP A 35 -13.78 -3.42 -40.95
CA ASP A 35 -13.31 -2.34 -40.09
C ASP A 35 -14.33 -2.15 -38.97
N LEU A 36 -13.87 -2.23 -37.72
CA LEU A 36 -14.67 -2.10 -36.52
C LEU A 36 -14.09 -0.96 -35.69
N GLU A 37 -14.60 0.26 -35.91
CA GLU A 37 -14.12 1.50 -35.27
C GLU A 37 -12.59 1.63 -35.20
N GLY A 38 -11.86 1.27 -36.27
CA GLY A 38 -10.39 1.36 -36.32
C GLY A 38 -9.64 0.07 -35.94
N LEU A 39 -10.35 -1.00 -35.55
CA LEU A 39 -9.84 -2.37 -35.58
C LEU A 39 -10.05 -2.94 -36.99
N LYS A 40 -8.97 -3.10 -37.74
CA LYS A 40 -8.99 -3.74 -39.05
C LYS A 40 -8.91 -5.26 -38.89
N ILE A 41 -9.84 -5.96 -39.52
CA ILE A 41 -9.97 -7.41 -39.46
C ILE A 41 -9.81 -7.94 -40.88
N VAL A 42 -8.79 -8.77 -41.12
CA VAL A 42 -8.57 -9.44 -42.41
C VAL A 42 -8.75 -10.95 -42.22
N GLU A 43 -9.81 -11.48 -42.80
CA GLU A 43 -10.10 -12.91 -42.85
C GLU A 43 -9.48 -13.50 -44.11
N THR A 44 -8.77 -14.62 -43.99
CA THR A 44 -8.46 -15.49 -45.13
C THR A 44 -9.12 -16.85 -44.94
N SER A 45 -9.97 -17.25 -45.86
CA SER A 45 -10.72 -18.50 -45.80
C SER A 45 -10.61 -19.31 -47.10
N SER A 46 -11.07 -20.57 -47.05
CA SER A 46 -11.34 -21.35 -48.27
C SER A 46 -12.64 -20.86 -48.92
N LEU A 47 -12.68 -20.84 -50.25
CA LEU A 47 -13.92 -20.55 -50.99
C LEU A 47 -15.10 -21.40 -50.52
N GLU A 48 -16.23 -20.75 -50.31
CA GLU A 48 -17.48 -21.39 -49.90
C GLU A 48 -18.14 -22.08 -51.09
N TYR A 49 -18.43 -23.39 -50.96
CA TYR A 49 -19.10 -24.19 -51.98
C TYR A 49 -20.21 -25.04 -51.34
N PRO A 50 -21.25 -25.48 -52.11
CA PRO A 50 -22.46 -26.10 -51.56
C PRO A 50 -22.27 -27.35 -50.68
N LEU A 51 -21.11 -28.00 -50.74
CA LEU A 51 -20.79 -29.25 -50.04
C LEU A 51 -19.53 -29.17 -49.17
N ILE A 52 -18.83 -28.02 -49.16
CA ILE A 52 -17.60 -27.82 -48.38
C ILE A 52 -17.80 -26.58 -47.51
N PRO A 53 -17.88 -26.74 -46.17
CA PRO A 53 -18.07 -25.61 -45.27
C PRO A 53 -16.86 -24.66 -45.36
N LYS A 54 -17.14 -23.36 -45.33
CA LYS A 54 -16.13 -22.30 -45.29
C LYS A 54 -15.21 -22.53 -44.10
N ARG A 55 -13.90 -22.68 -44.35
CA ARG A 55 -12.88 -22.88 -43.31
C ARG A 55 -11.97 -21.67 -43.24
N ILE A 56 -11.94 -21.02 -42.08
CA ILE A 56 -11.05 -19.90 -41.81
C ILE A 56 -9.61 -20.42 -41.67
N LYS A 57 -8.69 -19.90 -42.49
CA LYS A 57 -7.26 -20.26 -42.47
C LYS A 57 -6.45 -19.33 -41.56
N SER A 58 -6.79 -18.04 -41.57
CA SER A 58 -6.19 -17.03 -40.70
C SER A 58 -7.13 -15.86 -40.48
N LEU A 59 -6.96 -15.22 -39.31
CA LEU A 59 -7.60 -13.97 -38.94
C LEU A 59 -6.50 -13.02 -38.46
N GLU A 60 -6.32 -11.91 -39.19
CA GLU A 60 -5.39 -10.85 -38.83
C GLU A 60 -6.16 -9.67 -38.29
N LEU A 61 -5.82 -9.24 -37.08
CA LEU A 61 -6.47 -8.18 -36.35
C LEU A 61 -5.45 -7.08 -36.10
N SER A 62 -5.66 -5.91 -36.70
CA SER A 62 -4.75 -4.78 -36.60
C SER A 62 -5.43 -3.60 -35.91
N TYR A 63 -4.89 -3.20 -34.77
CA TYR A 63 -5.36 -2.05 -34.00
C TYR A 63 -4.19 -1.16 -33.63
N LYS A 64 -4.14 0.03 -34.24
CA LYS A 64 -3.14 1.09 -33.92
C LYS A 64 -1.70 0.56 -33.78
N GLY A 65 -1.29 -0.32 -34.71
CA GLY A 65 0.05 -0.91 -34.74
C GLY A 65 0.23 -2.21 -33.97
N LEU A 66 -0.75 -2.61 -33.15
CA LEU A 66 -0.80 -3.92 -32.52
C LEU A 66 -1.50 -4.91 -33.46
N ASN A 67 -0.80 -5.96 -33.86
CA ASN A 67 -1.29 -6.94 -34.83
C ASN A 67 -1.38 -8.34 -34.18
N PHE A 68 -2.58 -8.90 -34.10
CA PHE A 68 -2.80 -10.29 -33.71
C PHE A 68 -3.02 -11.12 -34.97
N ASN A 69 -2.13 -12.07 -35.22
CA ASN A 69 -2.23 -12.96 -36.37
C ASN A 69 -2.51 -14.38 -35.87
N LEU A 70 -3.80 -14.73 -35.86
CA LEU A 70 -4.26 -16.05 -35.48
C LEU A 70 -4.35 -16.91 -36.75
N SER A 71 -3.56 -17.97 -36.80
CA SER A 71 -3.53 -18.89 -37.94
C SER A 71 -3.15 -20.30 -37.50
N THR A 72 -3.21 -21.27 -38.41
CA THR A 72 -2.70 -22.62 -38.15
C THR A 72 -1.20 -22.64 -37.77
N LYS A 73 -0.42 -21.66 -38.21
CA LYS A 73 1.01 -21.52 -37.88
C LYS A 73 1.26 -20.71 -36.61
N ARG A 74 0.32 -19.86 -36.22
CA ARG A 74 0.34 -19.03 -35.01
C ARG A 74 -1.00 -19.18 -34.29
N PRO A 75 -1.27 -20.36 -33.70
CA PRO A 75 -2.52 -20.58 -32.98
C PRO A 75 -2.50 -19.86 -31.64
N LEU A 76 -3.69 -19.68 -31.07
CA LEU A 76 -3.82 -19.34 -29.65
C LEU A 76 -3.41 -20.58 -28.85
N THR A 77 -2.61 -20.41 -27.80
CA THR A 77 -2.20 -21.53 -26.95
C THR A 77 -2.94 -21.46 -25.63
N VAL A 78 -3.49 -22.59 -25.20
CA VAL A 78 -4.20 -22.73 -23.92
C VAL A 78 -3.37 -23.65 -23.04
N ILE A 79 -3.16 -23.26 -21.78
CA ILE A 79 -2.55 -24.13 -20.77
C ILE A 79 -3.58 -24.47 -19.71
N SER A 80 -3.76 -25.76 -19.43
CA SER A 80 -4.58 -26.26 -18.33
C SER A 80 -3.79 -26.37 -17.02
N ASP A 81 -4.50 -26.55 -15.90
CA ASP A 81 -3.92 -26.66 -14.55
C ASP A 81 -2.89 -27.80 -14.41
N ASP A 82 -3.02 -28.85 -15.22
CA ASP A 82 -2.06 -29.95 -15.32
C ASP A 82 -0.81 -29.61 -16.17
N ASN A 83 -0.63 -28.33 -16.55
CA ASN A 83 0.43 -27.81 -17.41
C ASN A 83 0.42 -28.34 -18.85
N ILE A 84 -0.66 -28.95 -19.32
CA ILE A 84 -0.76 -29.38 -20.72
C ILE A 84 -1.03 -28.18 -21.63
N LYS A 85 -0.17 -28.00 -22.63
CA LYS A 85 -0.33 -26.98 -23.67
C LYS A 85 -1.14 -27.51 -24.83
N ARG A 86 -2.20 -26.80 -25.23
CA ARG A 86 -3.05 -27.13 -26.38
C ARG A 86 -3.14 -25.94 -27.33
N ASN A 87 -2.97 -26.21 -28.62
CA ASN A 87 -3.22 -25.20 -29.66
C ASN A 87 -4.72 -25.14 -29.94
N SER A 88 -5.27 -23.94 -29.91
CA SER A 88 -6.66 -23.62 -30.21
C SER A 88 -6.71 -22.84 -31.51
N TYR A 89 -7.50 -23.34 -32.47
CA TYR A 89 -7.60 -22.81 -33.83
C TYR A 89 -8.97 -22.18 -34.03
N ILE A 90 -9.07 -21.20 -34.92
CA ILE A 90 -10.32 -20.51 -35.21
C ILE A 90 -11.33 -21.49 -35.83
N SER A 91 -12.53 -21.55 -35.27
CA SER A 91 -13.67 -22.27 -35.84
C SER A 91 -14.61 -21.32 -36.58
N SER A 92 -14.92 -20.17 -35.99
CA SER A 92 -15.80 -19.14 -36.54
C SER A 92 -15.53 -17.80 -35.86
N PHE A 93 -16.03 -16.71 -36.42
CA PHE A 93 -16.09 -15.43 -35.70
C PHE A 93 -17.40 -14.71 -36.04
N ASN A 94 -17.88 -13.90 -35.10
CA ASN A 94 -19.05 -13.05 -35.26
C ASN A 94 -18.67 -11.62 -34.92
N ILE A 95 -19.17 -10.68 -35.70
CA ILE A 95 -19.08 -9.24 -35.40
C ILE A 95 -20.44 -8.82 -34.87
N ILE A 96 -20.49 -8.32 -33.63
CA ILE A 96 -21.70 -7.89 -32.93
C ILE A 96 -21.47 -6.46 -32.44
N GLU A 97 -22.15 -5.49 -33.05
CA GLU A 97 -22.00 -4.06 -32.76
C GLU A 97 -20.54 -3.60 -32.79
N ASN A 98 -19.96 -3.30 -31.62
CA ASN A 98 -18.58 -2.87 -31.42
C ASN A 98 -17.69 -3.97 -30.83
N SER A 99 -18.09 -5.22 -30.99
CA SER A 99 -17.36 -6.40 -30.52
C SER A 99 -17.16 -7.44 -31.61
N LEU A 100 -16.02 -8.13 -31.52
CA LEU A 100 -15.64 -9.28 -32.32
C LEU A 100 -15.51 -10.48 -31.37
N GLU A 101 -16.36 -11.47 -31.57
CA GLU A 101 -16.34 -12.74 -30.87
C GLU A 101 -15.66 -13.78 -31.78
N VAL A 102 -14.45 -14.23 -31.42
CA VAL A 102 -13.72 -15.26 -32.16
C VAL A 102 -13.88 -16.58 -31.42
N ASN A 103 -14.62 -17.51 -32.01
CA ASN A 103 -14.78 -18.86 -31.48
C ASN A 103 -13.61 -19.71 -31.94
N LEU A 104 -12.98 -20.37 -31.00
CA LEU A 104 -11.88 -21.28 -31.24
C LEU A 104 -12.25 -22.70 -30.79
N ILE A 105 -11.52 -23.68 -31.34
CA ILE A 105 -11.65 -25.09 -30.95
C ILE A 105 -11.34 -25.25 -29.46
N ASN A 106 -12.01 -26.21 -28.81
CA ASN A 106 -12.03 -26.43 -27.35
C ASN A 106 -12.90 -25.42 -26.59
N ASP A 107 -13.95 -24.89 -27.24
CA ASP A 107 -14.94 -23.96 -26.69
C ASP A 107 -14.35 -22.68 -26.05
N VAL A 108 -13.15 -22.29 -26.48
CA VAL A 108 -12.51 -21.04 -26.09
C VAL A 108 -13.02 -19.93 -26.99
N THR A 109 -13.52 -18.86 -26.40
CA THR A 109 -13.97 -17.67 -27.13
C THR A 109 -13.06 -16.50 -26.77
N LEU A 110 -12.56 -15.79 -27.78
CA LEU A 110 -11.84 -14.53 -27.60
C LEU A 110 -12.82 -13.37 -27.88
N ASN A 111 -13.02 -12.52 -26.89
CA ASN A 111 -13.90 -11.36 -26.96
C ASN A 111 -13.07 -10.11 -27.12
N ILE A 112 -13.13 -9.49 -28.28
CA ILE A 112 -12.42 -8.24 -28.57
C ILE A 112 -13.46 -7.14 -28.71
N LYS A 113 -13.38 -6.12 -27.88
CA LYS A 113 -14.31 -5.00 -27.87
C LYS A 113 -13.57 -3.71 -28.15
N VAL A 114 -14.10 -2.90 -29.06
CA VAL A 114 -13.60 -1.56 -29.32
C VAL A 114 -14.60 -0.55 -28.78
N ASP A 115 -14.18 0.23 -27.80
CA ASP A 115 -15.01 1.21 -27.11
C ASP A 115 -14.50 2.65 -27.36
N ASN A 116 -15.31 3.63 -26.96
CA ASN A 116 -14.98 5.05 -27.03
C ASN A 116 -14.62 5.54 -28.44
N ARG A 117 -15.42 5.18 -29.46
CA ARG A 117 -15.21 5.59 -30.86
C ARG A 117 -13.83 5.16 -31.38
N GLY A 118 -13.45 3.91 -31.16
CA GLY A 118 -12.16 3.41 -31.62
C GLY A 118 -10.96 3.71 -30.74
N GLN A 119 -11.15 4.34 -29.58
CA GLN A 119 -10.03 4.73 -28.72
C GLN A 119 -9.57 3.60 -27.80
N ARG A 120 -10.44 2.72 -27.36
CA ARG A 120 -10.11 1.66 -26.39
C ARG A 120 -10.29 0.29 -27.02
N LEU A 121 -9.27 -0.57 -26.93
CA LEU A 121 -9.34 -1.98 -27.30
C LEU A 121 -9.33 -2.83 -26.03
N SER A 122 -10.37 -3.62 -25.80
CA SER A 122 -10.44 -4.58 -24.70
C SER A 122 -10.39 -6.00 -25.27
N ILE A 123 -9.50 -6.85 -24.77
CA ILE A 123 -9.34 -8.24 -25.17
C ILE A 123 -9.57 -9.11 -23.95
N GLY A 124 -10.70 -9.80 -23.91
CA GLY A 124 -11.01 -10.82 -22.91
C GLY A 124 -11.14 -12.18 -23.56
N SER A 125 -11.24 -13.23 -22.74
CA SER A 125 -11.60 -14.55 -23.23
C SER A 125 -12.64 -15.19 -22.31
N SER A 126 -13.59 -15.89 -22.91
CA SER A 126 -14.50 -16.80 -22.23
C SER A 126 -14.01 -18.22 -22.45
N ILE A 127 -13.90 -18.98 -21.36
CA ILE A 127 -13.42 -20.36 -21.38
C ILE A 127 -14.49 -21.29 -20.81
N PRO A 128 -14.58 -22.54 -21.30
CA PRO A 128 -15.56 -23.49 -20.82
C PRO A 128 -15.15 -24.01 -19.44
N LYS A 129 -16.13 -24.31 -18.59
CA LYS A 129 -15.89 -25.02 -17.32
C LYS A 129 -15.62 -26.50 -17.59
N VAL A 130 -14.40 -26.82 -17.98
CA VAL A 130 -13.93 -28.18 -18.26
C VAL A 130 -12.88 -28.61 -17.24
N PHE A 131 -12.78 -29.91 -16.97
CA PHE A 131 -11.71 -30.49 -16.15
C PHE A 131 -10.68 -31.16 -17.07
N PRO A 132 -9.38 -30.84 -16.98
CA PRO A 132 -8.77 -29.82 -16.13
C PRO A 132 -9.10 -28.39 -16.60
N THR A 133 -9.23 -27.47 -15.64
CA THR A 133 -9.53 -26.06 -15.86
C THR A 133 -8.38 -25.36 -16.59
N ILE A 134 -8.72 -24.33 -17.37
CA ILE A 134 -7.75 -23.52 -18.11
C ILE A 134 -7.15 -22.50 -17.14
N LYS A 135 -5.83 -22.50 -17.00
CA LYS A 135 -5.10 -21.55 -16.16
C LYS A 135 -4.56 -20.35 -16.92
N GLU A 136 -4.31 -20.50 -18.21
CA GLU A 136 -3.58 -19.50 -18.99
C GLU A 136 -3.94 -19.56 -20.47
N VAL A 137 -4.08 -18.39 -21.10
CA VAL A 137 -4.28 -18.22 -22.53
C VAL A 137 -3.17 -17.34 -23.09
N ILE A 138 -2.45 -17.86 -24.08
CA ILE A 138 -1.35 -17.18 -24.76
C ILE A 138 -1.82 -16.73 -26.14
N ILE A 139 -1.79 -15.42 -26.36
CA ILE A 139 -2.19 -14.78 -27.61
C ILE A 139 -0.93 -14.27 -28.33
N PRO A 140 -0.59 -14.81 -29.51
CA PRO A 140 0.53 -14.29 -30.28
C PRO A 140 0.19 -12.91 -30.84
N PHE A 141 1.13 -11.97 -30.74
CA PHE A 141 1.01 -10.64 -31.30
C PHE A 141 2.25 -10.24 -32.10
N SER A 142 2.19 -9.10 -32.77
CA SER A 142 3.31 -8.45 -33.42
C SER A 142 3.07 -6.95 -33.42
N LEU A 143 4.15 -6.18 -33.39
CA LEU A 143 4.10 -4.73 -33.46
C LEU A 143 4.50 -4.27 -34.86
N ASP A 144 3.77 -3.30 -35.40
CA ASP A 144 4.20 -2.56 -36.60
C ASP A 144 5.56 -1.89 -36.31
N PRO A 145 6.55 -1.98 -37.23
CA PRO A 145 7.90 -1.47 -37.03
C PRO A 145 8.02 -0.01 -36.57
N LYS A 146 7.02 0.83 -36.81
CA LYS A 146 7.02 2.24 -36.36
C LYS A 146 6.71 2.41 -34.86
N TYR A 147 6.08 1.42 -34.24
CA TYR A 147 5.76 1.44 -32.82
C TYR A 147 6.87 0.76 -32.02
N LYS A 148 7.16 1.35 -30.86
CA LYS A 148 8.05 0.78 -29.85
C LYS A 148 7.22 0.28 -28.68
N LEU A 149 7.70 -0.80 -28.08
CA LEU A 149 7.17 -1.35 -26.83
C LEU A 149 8.25 -1.20 -25.76
N GLU A 150 7.98 -0.34 -24.79
CA GLU A 150 8.77 -0.21 -23.57
C GLU A 150 8.00 -0.82 -22.41
N GLU A 151 8.73 -1.34 -21.43
CA GLU A 151 8.17 -1.84 -20.17
C GLU A 151 8.85 -1.04 -19.07
N SER A 152 8.02 -0.58 -18.16
CA SER A 152 8.42 -0.02 -16.88
C SER A 152 8.00 -0.98 -15.77
N ASP A 153 8.33 -0.65 -14.53
CA ASP A 153 7.87 -1.37 -13.34
C ASP A 153 6.33 -1.37 -13.21
N LEU A 154 5.64 -0.45 -13.90
CA LEU A 154 4.21 -0.18 -13.70
C LEU A 154 3.34 -0.44 -14.93
N SER A 155 3.91 -0.45 -16.14
CA SER A 155 3.14 -0.59 -17.37
C SER A 155 3.94 -1.04 -18.60
N TYR A 156 3.21 -1.50 -19.61
CA TYR A 156 3.70 -1.58 -20.98
C TYR A 156 3.25 -0.33 -21.74
N LYS A 157 4.21 0.36 -22.34
CA LYS A 157 4.00 1.54 -23.18
C LYS A 157 4.20 1.18 -24.64
N ILE A 158 3.16 1.35 -25.45
CA ILE A 158 3.21 1.19 -26.91
C ILE A 158 3.09 2.58 -27.54
N PHE A 159 4.11 3.03 -28.25
CA PHE A 159 4.14 4.40 -28.74
C PHE A 159 4.86 4.57 -30.08
N ASP A 160 4.45 5.60 -30.81
CA ASP A 160 5.16 6.18 -31.96
C ASP A 160 5.33 7.69 -31.76
N ASN A 161 5.72 8.44 -32.80
CA ASN A 161 5.90 9.90 -32.69
C ASN A 161 4.59 10.68 -32.49
N GLN A 162 3.42 10.06 -32.64
CA GLN A 162 2.11 10.73 -32.64
C GLN A 162 1.12 10.14 -31.64
N ASN A 163 1.28 8.89 -31.23
CA ASN A 163 0.33 8.14 -30.42
C ASN A 163 1.05 7.38 -29.30
N GLU A 164 0.42 7.32 -28.14
CA GLU A 164 0.90 6.59 -26.97
C GLU A 164 -0.27 5.83 -26.34
N PHE A 165 -0.08 4.54 -26.11
CA PHE A 165 -1.03 3.63 -25.47
C PHE A 165 -0.35 2.98 -24.28
N HIS A 166 -1.11 2.84 -23.19
CA HIS A 166 -0.63 2.19 -21.99
C HIS A 166 -1.44 0.96 -21.67
N LEU A 167 -0.75 0.00 -21.07
CA LEU A 167 -1.32 -1.20 -20.52
C LEU A 167 -0.72 -1.43 -19.13
N LYS A 168 -1.56 -1.43 -18.10
CA LYS A 168 -1.16 -1.58 -16.70
C LYS A 168 -0.46 -2.93 -16.46
N LEU A 169 0.69 -2.96 -15.79
CA LEU A 169 1.27 -4.25 -15.39
C LEU A 169 0.46 -4.82 -14.21
N ASN A 170 0.11 -6.10 -14.27
CA ASN A 170 -0.38 -6.85 -13.11
C ASN A 170 -0.11 -8.36 -13.28
N ASP A 171 -0.32 -9.10 -12.22
CA ASP A 171 -0.21 -10.55 -12.09
C ASP A 171 -1.23 -11.33 -12.94
N LYS A 172 -2.27 -10.67 -13.48
CA LYS A 172 -3.28 -11.32 -14.30
C LYS A 172 -2.93 -11.36 -15.79
N TYR A 173 -1.92 -10.62 -16.23
CA TYR A 173 -1.39 -10.73 -17.57
C TYR A 173 0.02 -10.13 -17.71
N TYR A 174 0.79 -10.64 -18.66
CA TYR A 174 2.08 -10.04 -19.02
C TYR A 174 2.39 -10.21 -20.51
N ILE A 175 3.38 -9.47 -21.00
CA ILE A 175 3.81 -9.51 -22.41
C ILE A 175 5.23 -10.09 -22.48
N ASP A 176 5.38 -11.29 -23.03
CA ASP A 176 6.69 -11.85 -23.41
C ASP A 176 7.14 -11.17 -24.70
N LYS A 177 7.98 -10.14 -24.56
CA LYS A 177 8.52 -9.35 -25.69
C LYS A 177 9.37 -10.17 -26.65
N GLN A 178 10.12 -11.17 -26.13
CA GLN A 178 11.03 -11.96 -26.94
C GLN A 178 10.27 -12.92 -27.85
N LYS A 179 9.21 -13.54 -27.32
CA LYS A 179 8.36 -14.47 -28.07
C LYS A 179 7.17 -13.80 -28.76
N GLN A 180 6.97 -12.50 -28.48
CA GLN A 180 5.82 -11.71 -28.94
C GLN A 180 4.48 -12.38 -28.58
N ASN A 181 4.34 -12.74 -27.32
CA ASN A 181 3.14 -13.38 -26.78
C ASN A 181 2.56 -12.55 -25.63
N ILE A 182 1.24 -12.39 -25.63
CA ILE A 182 0.49 -11.89 -24.48
C ILE A 182 -0.01 -13.09 -23.69
N HIS A 183 0.32 -13.14 -22.41
CA HIS A 183 -0.12 -14.17 -21.49
C HIS A 183 -1.26 -13.62 -20.65
N LEU A 184 -2.45 -14.21 -20.75
CA LEU A 184 -3.61 -13.89 -19.94
C LEU A 184 -3.84 -15.02 -18.92
N ILE A 185 -3.80 -14.68 -17.64
CA ILE A 185 -3.96 -15.65 -16.55
C ILE A 185 -5.45 -15.72 -16.16
N ALA A 186 -5.95 -16.95 -16.05
CA ALA A 186 -7.31 -17.22 -15.62
C ALA A 186 -7.39 -17.25 -14.09
N THR A 187 -8.36 -16.53 -13.52
CA THR A 187 -8.67 -16.55 -12.08
C THR A 187 -10.15 -16.88 -11.90
N ASN A 188 -10.47 -17.92 -11.13
CA ASN A 188 -11.86 -18.37 -10.87
C ASN A 188 -12.70 -18.56 -12.14
N ASP A 189 -12.17 -19.30 -13.12
CA ASP A 189 -12.81 -19.55 -14.43
C ASP A 189 -13.11 -18.29 -15.26
N LYS A 190 -12.51 -17.14 -14.93
CA LYS A 190 -12.59 -15.90 -15.70
C LYS A 190 -11.20 -15.49 -16.15
N ILE A 191 -11.05 -15.21 -17.43
CA ILE A 191 -9.82 -14.63 -17.96
C ILE A 191 -9.90 -13.12 -17.86
N THR A 192 -8.79 -12.51 -17.46
CA THR A 192 -8.69 -11.07 -17.33
C THR A 192 -8.82 -10.38 -18.67
N THR A 193 -9.65 -9.33 -18.70
CA THR A 193 -9.77 -8.47 -19.87
C THR A 193 -8.60 -7.50 -19.89
N LEU A 194 -7.73 -7.69 -20.87
CA LEU A 194 -6.68 -6.76 -21.23
C LEU A 194 -7.30 -5.50 -21.84
N THR A 195 -6.89 -4.31 -21.42
CA THR A 195 -7.38 -3.06 -22.04
C THR A 195 -6.20 -2.22 -22.52
N PHE A 196 -6.17 -1.90 -23.80
CA PHE A 196 -5.34 -0.86 -24.38
C PHE A 196 -6.18 0.39 -24.60
N SER A 197 -5.83 1.49 -23.98
CA SER A 197 -6.48 2.78 -24.21
C SER A 197 -5.46 3.92 -24.26
N PRO A 198 -5.72 4.98 -25.03
CA PRO A 198 -5.13 6.27 -24.75
C PRO A 198 -5.70 6.70 -23.40
N LEU A 199 -4.86 7.36 -22.61
CA LEU A 199 -5.20 7.85 -21.27
C LEU A 199 -6.50 8.67 -21.35
N SER A 200 -7.59 8.10 -20.85
CA SER A 200 -8.93 8.70 -20.88
C SER A 200 -9.57 8.56 -19.50
N ASN A 201 -10.42 9.51 -19.14
CA ASN A 201 -11.02 9.64 -17.80
C ASN A 201 -11.72 8.38 -17.24
N SER A 202 -12.05 7.38 -18.07
CA SER A 202 -12.68 6.12 -17.67
C SER A 202 -11.70 5.00 -17.28
N ASP A 203 -10.42 5.11 -17.66
CA ASP A 203 -9.33 4.23 -17.22
C ASP A 203 -8.30 5.14 -16.55
N LEU A 204 -8.40 5.28 -15.22
CA LEU A 204 -7.58 6.25 -14.49
C LEU A 204 -6.09 6.10 -14.86
N PRO A 205 -5.42 7.21 -15.22
CA PRO A 205 -3.99 7.25 -15.47
C PRO A 205 -3.15 6.42 -14.51
N LEU A 206 -2.16 5.73 -15.07
CA LEU A 206 -1.12 5.04 -14.30
C LEU A 206 -0.29 6.05 -13.51
N ALA A 207 0.17 5.62 -12.34
CA ALA A 207 1.13 6.35 -11.51
C ALA A 207 2.39 6.79 -12.28
N GLU A 208 2.83 5.98 -13.25
CA GLU A 208 3.92 6.31 -14.17
C GLU A 208 3.68 7.59 -14.98
N GLN A 209 2.45 7.84 -15.44
CA GLN A 209 2.15 9.05 -16.20
C GLN A 209 2.28 10.29 -15.32
N TRP A 210 1.76 10.21 -14.09
CA TRP A 210 1.92 11.27 -13.11
C TRP A 210 3.40 11.56 -12.87
N TYR A 211 4.22 10.53 -12.64
CA TYR A 211 5.67 10.68 -12.47
C TYR A 211 6.31 11.38 -13.68
N ASN A 212 6.03 10.92 -14.90
CA ASN A 212 6.60 11.51 -16.11
C ASN A 212 6.23 12.98 -16.30
N GLN A 213 5.03 13.40 -15.89
CA GLN A 213 4.57 14.79 -15.98
C GLN A 213 5.08 15.68 -14.84
N ASN A 214 5.34 15.10 -13.68
CA ASN A 214 5.69 15.85 -12.47
C ASN A 214 7.13 15.59 -11.99
N LYS A 215 7.94 14.83 -12.74
CA LYS A 215 9.36 14.54 -12.42
C LYS A 215 10.24 15.77 -12.17
N THR A 216 9.83 16.93 -12.69
CA THR A 216 10.52 18.20 -12.48
C THR A 216 10.00 18.99 -11.28
N LYS A 217 8.86 18.60 -10.69
CA LYS A 217 8.24 19.22 -9.51
C LYS A 217 8.72 18.62 -8.17
N PHE A 218 9.43 17.49 -8.17
CA PHE A 218 10.06 16.91 -6.97
C PHE A 218 11.21 17.75 -6.38
N VAL A 219 11.28 19.04 -6.75
CA VAL A 219 12.14 20.04 -6.13
C VAL A 219 11.42 20.70 -4.94
N ASP A 220 10.09 20.62 -4.87
CA ASP A 220 9.33 21.07 -3.70
C ASP A 220 9.48 20.03 -2.57
N ASP A 221 9.98 20.47 -1.42
CA ASP A 221 10.26 19.61 -0.27
C ASP A 221 8.94 19.21 0.40
N ILE A 222 8.57 17.93 0.32
CA ILE A 222 7.43 17.32 1.04
C ILE A 222 7.39 17.74 2.53
N ASN A 223 8.56 17.96 3.14
CA ASN A 223 8.65 18.42 4.52
C ASN A 223 8.02 19.80 4.72
N SER A 224 8.10 20.70 3.73
CA SER A 224 7.44 22.02 3.78
C SER A 224 5.93 21.88 3.77
N ASN A 225 5.36 20.96 2.98
CA ASN A 225 3.93 20.71 2.97
C ASN A 225 3.45 20.08 4.29
N ILE A 226 4.24 19.15 4.84
CA ILE A 226 4.00 18.58 6.17
C ILE A 226 4.02 19.68 7.23
N GLU A 227 5.04 20.55 7.24
CA GLU A 227 5.16 21.66 8.20
C GLU A 227 3.95 22.61 8.11
N LEU A 228 3.56 23.01 6.90
CA LEU A 228 2.37 23.84 6.69
C LEU A 228 1.09 23.17 7.21
N PHE A 229 0.94 21.86 7.03
CA PHE A 229 -0.19 21.12 7.60
C PHE A 229 -0.13 21.07 9.13
N LEU A 230 1.03 20.78 9.71
CA LEU A 230 1.21 20.74 11.16
C LEU A 230 0.86 22.09 11.80
N ILE A 231 1.25 23.21 11.18
CA ILE A 231 0.86 24.56 11.62
C ILE A 231 -0.67 24.77 11.58
N LYS A 232 -1.35 24.30 10.51
CA LYS A 232 -2.82 24.38 10.42
C LYS A 232 -3.50 23.58 11.54
N ALA A 233 -3.08 22.33 11.74
CA ALA A 233 -3.60 21.45 12.78
C ALA A 233 -3.36 22.03 14.18
N GLU A 234 -2.15 22.52 14.44
CA GLU A 234 -1.77 23.18 15.68
C GLU A 234 -2.61 24.44 15.93
N THR A 235 -2.78 25.29 14.93
CA THR A 235 -3.59 26.51 15.04
C THR A 235 -5.03 26.18 15.43
N TYR A 236 -5.62 25.16 14.80
CA TYR A 236 -6.95 24.69 15.16
C TYR A 236 -7.02 24.17 16.59
N ILE A 237 -6.09 23.30 16.99
CA ILE A 237 -6.04 22.73 18.35
C ILE A 237 -5.85 23.83 19.40
N SER A 238 -4.93 24.76 19.16
CA SER A 238 -4.68 25.93 19.99
C SER A 238 -5.91 26.82 20.13
N SER A 239 -6.73 26.96 19.08
CA SER A 239 -7.98 27.74 19.15
C SER A 239 -9.00 27.17 20.14
N ILE A 240 -8.94 25.87 20.44
CA ILE A 240 -9.82 25.20 21.40
C ILE A 240 -9.39 25.52 22.83
N PHE A 241 -8.08 25.50 23.12
CA PHE A 241 -7.55 25.55 24.49
C PHE A 241 -7.05 26.94 24.93
N ASN A 242 -6.57 27.78 24.00
CA ASN A 242 -6.07 29.12 24.33
C ASN A 242 -7.11 30.05 24.99
N PRO A 243 -8.43 29.95 24.70
CA PRO A 243 -9.44 30.76 25.39
C PRO A 243 -9.62 30.45 26.88
N ILE A 244 -9.11 29.31 27.36
CA ILE A 244 -9.21 28.89 28.76
C ILE A 244 -8.40 29.85 29.62
N THR A 245 -9.08 30.52 30.56
CA THR A 245 -8.46 31.50 31.46
C THR A 245 -8.95 31.31 32.89
N TYR A 246 -8.08 31.62 33.84
CA TYR A 246 -8.43 31.65 35.26
C TYR A 246 -8.93 33.05 35.64
N SER A 247 -10.11 33.13 36.25
CA SER A 247 -10.61 34.38 36.80
C SER A 247 -10.36 34.44 38.30
N THR A 248 -9.59 35.45 38.72
CA THR A 248 -9.33 35.76 40.13
C THR A 248 -10.60 36.19 40.86
N ASP A 249 -11.49 36.91 40.19
CA ASP A 249 -12.72 37.45 40.80
C ASP A 249 -13.70 36.36 41.21
N THR A 250 -13.81 35.29 40.41
CA THR A 250 -14.71 34.17 40.66
C THR A 250 -13.98 32.93 41.19
N ASN A 251 -12.66 33.01 41.38
CA ASN A 251 -11.78 31.91 41.76
C ASN A 251 -12.06 30.63 40.94
N SER A 252 -12.27 30.80 39.64
CA SER A 252 -12.77 29.75 38.76
C SER A 252 -12.23 29.86 37.34
N TRP A 253 -12.14 28.72 36.65
CA TRP A 253 -11.80 28.66 35.24
C TRP A 253 -12.99 29.09 34.36
N ARG A 254 -12.70 29.86 33.31
CA ARG A 254 -13.67 30.35 32.32
C ARG A 254 -13.35 29.77 30.93
N ASN A 255 -14.35 29.78 30.05
CA ASN A 255 -14.26 29.35 28.65
C ASN A 255 -13.79 27.90 28.46
N LEU A 256 -14.11 27.01 29.41
CA LEU A 256 -13.80 25.59 29.27
C LEU A 256 -14.59 24.99 28.09
N PRO A 257 -13.94 24.37 27.10
CA PRO A 257 -14.60 23.78 25.95
C PRO A 257 -15.56 22.65 26.35
N ARG A 258 -16.54 22.39 25.48
CA ARG A 258 -17.41 21.21 25.56
C ARG A 258 -16.59 19.97 25.17
N GLU A 259 -16.85 18.84 25.82
CA GLU A 259 -16.16 17.56 25.56
C GLU A 259 -16.21 17.17 24.07
N SER A 260 -17.31 17.44 23.37
CA SER A 260 -17.46 17.14 21.94
C SER A 260 -16.52 17.92 21.00
N LEU A 261 -15.78 18.91 21.49
CA LEU A 261 -14.87 19.74 20.68
C LEU A 261 -13.43 19.24 20.69
N PHE A 262 -13.07 18.28 21.54
CA PHE A 262 -11.70 17.80 21.67
C PHE A 262 -11.64 16.34 22.07
N THR A 263 -10.47 15.74 21.87
CA THR A 263 -10.17 14.36 22.22
C THR A 263 -8.95 14.31 23.14
N GLU A 264 -8.62 13.15 23.69
CA GLU A 264 -7.36 12.97 24.41
C GLU A 264 -6.15 13.28 23.51
N GLU A 265 -6.21 12.88 22.23
CA GLU A 265 -5.19 13.18 21.22
C GLU A 265 -5.00 14.68 21.02
N SER A 266 -6.08 15.47 21.03
CA SER A 266 -5.99 16.94 20.95
C SER A 266 -5.19 17.53 22.12
N ILE A 267 -5.35 16.96 23.32
CA ILE A 267 -4.62 17.38 24.52
C ILE A 267 -3.15 16.99 24.44
N ILE A 268 -2.87 15.76 23.98
CA ILE A 268 -1.51 15.27 23.77
C ILE A 268 -0.75 16.19 22.81
N VAL A 269 -1.34 16.50 21.66
CA VAL A 269 -0.72 17.41 20.68
C VAL A 269 -0.50 18.79 21.29
N TYR A 270 -1.48 19.35 22.00
CA TYR A 270 -1.36 20.66 22.63
C TYR A 270 -0.24 20.71 23.68
N LEU A 271 -0.10 19.69 24.52
CA LEU A 271 0.94 19.63 25.55
C LEU A 271 2.34 19.38 24.95
N ALA A 272 2.45 18.46 23.99
CA ALA A 272 3.71 18.18 23.28
C ALA A 272 4.22 19.42 22.53
N GLN A 273 3.32 20.18 21.89
CA GLN A 273 3.69 21.44 21.25
C GLN A 273 4.15 22.48 22.29
N GLY A 274 3.44 22.57 23.41
CA GLY A 274 3.85 23.43 24.53
C GLY A 274 5.26 23.12 25.01
N MET A 275 5.67 21.85 25.04
CA MET A 275 7.05 21.46 25.34
C MET A 275 8.04 21.89 24.27
N LEU A 276 7.71 21.64 22.99
CA LEU A 276 8.57 22.00 21.86
C LEU A 276 8.84 23.52 21.80
N GLU A 277 7.85 24.34 22.18
CA GLU A 277 7.95 25.80 22.19
C GLU A 277 8.49 26.40 23.50
N GLY A 278 8.78 25.59 24.52
CA GLY A 278 9.16 26.08 25.85
C GLY A 278 8.03 26.79 26.61
N LYS A 279 6.76 26.50 26.28
CA LYS A 279 5.54 27.04 26.90
C LYS A 279 4.75 25.99 27.70
N TYR A 280 5.39 24.89 28.09
CA TYR A 280 4.72 23.72 28.67
C TYR A 280 3.86 24.07 29.89
N LEU A 281 4.36 24.86 30.84
CA LEU A 281 3.60 25.29 32.03
C LEU A 281 2.26 25.96 31.65
N SER A 282 2.29 26.87 30.67
CA SER A 282 1.09 27.59 30.23
C SER A 282 0.05 26.62 29.66
N HIS A 283 0.50 25.67 28.84
CA HIS A 283 -0.37 24.67 28.22
C HIS A 283 -0.91 23.70 29.29
N PHE A 284 -0.06 23.20 30.18
CA PHE A 284 -0.43 22.31 31.28
C PHE A 284 -1.50 22.93 32.19
N ASN A 285 -1.34 24.21 32.56
CA ASN A 285 -2.29 24.91 33.40
C ASN A 285 -3.67 25.04 32.75
N ARG A 286 -3.73 25.23 31.41
CA ARG A 286 -5.00 25.28 30.66
C ARG A 286 -5.71 23.94 30.57
N ILE A 287 -4.96 22.84 30.56
CA ILE A 287 -5.52 21.48 30.49
C ILE A 287 -5.97 20.96 31.86
N THR A 288 -5.27 21.33 32.94
CA THR A 288 -5.55 20.89 34.31
C THR A 288 -7.04 20.94 34.71
N PRO A 289 -7.80 22.03 34.48
CA PRO A 289 -9.24 22.06 34.83
C PRO A 289 -10.10 21.07 34.04
N LEU A 290 -9.68 20.65 32.85
CA LEU A 290 -10.40 19.67 32.04
C LEU A 290 -10.33 18.27 32.66
N LYS A 291 -9.22 17.93 33.34
CA LYS A 291 -9.07 16.67 34.08
C LYS A 291 -10.15 16.49 35.14
N SER A 292 -10.44 17.56 35.89
CA SER A 292 -11.48 17.52 36.91
C SER A 292 -12.90 17.49 36.32
N ARG A 293 -13.11 18.11 35.16
CA ARG A 293 -14.41 18.23 34.52
C ARG A 293 -14.82 16.99 33.72
N TYR A 294 -13.87 16.38 33.03
CA TYR A 294 -14.08 15.25 32.12
C TYR A 294 -13.08 14.11 32.44
N PRO A 295 -13.09 13.55 33.66
CA PRO A 295 -12.08 12.58 34.10
C PRO A 295 -12.00 11.33 33.21
N ASN A 296 -13.13 10.91 32.64
CA ASN A 296 -13.22 9.71 31.79
C ASN A 296 -12.57 9.88 30.40
N LEU A 297 -12.24 11.11 29.98
CA LEU A 297 -11.56 11.36 28.70
C LEU A 297 -10.07 10.98 28.75
N PHE A 298 -9.47 10.99 29.94
CA PHE A 298 -8.03 10.80 30.12
C PHE A 298 -7.71 9.34 30.40
N THR A 299 -7.04 8.70 29.44
CA THR A 299 -6.62 7.31 29.51
C THR A 299 -5.12 7.21 29.81
N TYR A 300 -4.49 6.06 29.52
CA TYR A 300 -3.05 5.87 29.67
C TYR A 300 -2.22 6.68 28.66
N LYS A 301 -2.83 7.11 27.55
CA LYS A 301 -2.11 7.81 26.49
C LYS A 301 -1.53 9.14 26.98
N SER A 302 -2.31 9.90 27.75
CA SER A 302 -1.89 11.21 28.29
C SER A 302 -1.21 11.15 29.65
N THR A 303 -1.08 9.97 30.28
CA THR A 303 -0.50 9.86 31.64
C THR A 303 0.92 10.40 31.75
N PRO A 304 1.83 10.28 30.76
CA PRO A 304 3.16 10.86 30.87
C PRO A 304 3.15 12.37 31.14
N PHE A 305 2.10 13.08 30.72
CA PHE A 305 1.88 14.47 31.04
C PHE A 305 1.08 14.67 32.33
N LEU A 306 -0.07 14.00 32.45
CA LEU A 306 -1.13 14.40 33.38
C LEU A 306 -1.25 13.52 34.63
N GLY A 307 -0.44 12.46 34.73
CA GLY A 307 -0.43 11.52 35.86
C GLY A 307 -1.63 10.59 35.89
N ASN A 308 -1.95 10.08 37.08
CA ASN A 308 -2.78 8.89 37.28
C ASN A 308 -2.17 7.63 36.64
N ILE A 309 -0.84 7.58 36.56
CA ILE A 309 -0.13 6.55 35.80
C ILE A 309 -0.25 5.18 36.47
N VAL A 310 -0.44 5.12 37.79
CA VAL A 310 -0.62 3.84 38.49
C VAL A 310 -1.97 3.21 38.11
N GLU A 311 -3.05 3.98 38.06
CA GLU A 311 -4.37 3.47 37.69
C GLU A 311 -4.50 3.28 36.18
N ASN A 312 -4.31 4.35 35.41
CA ASN A 312 -4.46 4.33 33.96
C ASN A 312 -3.39 3.48 33.28
N GLY A 313 -2.15 3.53 33.76
CA GLY A 313 -1.05 2.74 33.21
C GLY A 313 -1.23 1.23 33.47
N ASN A 314 -1.78 0.82 34.62
CA ASN A 314 -2.13 -0.59 34.82
C ASN A 314 -3.22 -1.06 33.85
N LEU A 315 -4.21 -0.23 33.54
CA LEU A 315 -5.26 -0.60 32.58
C LEU A 315 -4.74 -0.65 31.13
N GLY A 316 -3.98 0.38 30.72
CA GLY A 316 -3.50 0.53 29.35
C GLY A 316 -2.32 -0.38 29.01
N LEU A 317 -1.25 -0.33 29.80
CA LEU A 317 0.00 -1.04 29.50
C LEU A 317 -0.17 -2.56 29.61
N VAL A 318 -0.98 -3.04 30.58
CA VAL A 318 -1.33 -4.47 30.65
C VAL A 318 -2.21 -4.88 29.48
N GLY A 319 -3.12 -4.01 29.02
CA GLY A 319 -3.90 -4.24 27.81
C GLY A 319 -3.00 -4.41 26.59
N GLU A 320 -1.99 -3.57 26.46
CA GLU A 320 -1.01 -3.66 25.37
C GLU A 320 -0.19 -4.95 25.43
N GLU A 321 0.32 -5.35 26.60
CA GLU A 321 1.02 -6.63 26.77
C GLU A 321 0.13 -7.84 26.40
N ARG A 322 -1.18 -7.76 26.65
CA ARG A 322 -2.13 -8.79 26.19
C ARG A 322 -2.25 -8.82 24.67
N GLU A 323 -2.30 -7.66 24.01
CA GLU A 323 -2.31 -7.58 22.56
C GLU A 323 -1.00 -8.10 21.95
N LEU A 324 0.16 -7.80 22.54
CA LEU A 324 1.44 -8.38 22.13
C LEU A 324 1.46 -9.90 22.32
N GLY A 325 0.86 -10.41 23.40
CA GLY A 325 0.65 -11.85 23.61
C GLY A 325 -0.25 -12.48 22.54
N ARG A 326 -1.31 -11.79 22.12
CA ARG A 326 -2.19 -12.20 21.00
C ARG A 326 -1.42 -12.24 19.69
N ILE A 327 -0.66 -11.20 19.36
CA ILE A 327 0.22 -11.11 18.18
C ILE A 327 1.22 -12.26 18.17
N THR A 328 1.91 -12.49 19.30
CA THR A 328 2.86 -13.59 19.46
C THR A 328 2.20 -14.92 19.16
N LYS A 329 0.99 -15.16 19.71
CA LYS A 329 0.24 -16.39 19.44
C LYS A 329 -0.10 -16.54 17.95
N GLN A 330 -0.56 -15.48 17.28
CA GLN A 330 -0.87 -15.50 15.85
C GLN A 330 0.34 -15.86 14.99
N ILE A 331 1.51 -15.29 15.31
CA ILE A 331 2.77 -15.62 14.63
C ILE A 331 3.15 -17.09 14.87
N LEU A 332 3.02 -17.58 16.11
CA LEU A 332 3.35 -18.96 16.45
C LEU A 332 2.43 -19.99 15.76
N THR A 333 1.16 -19.64 15.54
CA THR A 333 0.18 -20.51 14.87
C THR A 333 0.07 -20.28 13.37
N SER A 334 0.90 -19.39 12.81
CA SER A 334 0.82 -18.97 11.40
C SER A 334 -0.58 -18.54 10.97
N ASP A 335 -1.26 -17.77 11.83
CA ASP A 335 -2.60 -17.25 11.58
C ASP A 335 -2.57 -16.22 10.42
N PRO A 336 -3.27 -16.43 9.30
CA PRO A 336 -3.32 -15.50 8.17
C PRO A 336 -3.78 -14.08 8.56
N ASN A 337 -4.58 -13.95 9.61
CA ASN A 337 -5.07 -12.64 10.09
C ASN A 337 -3.94 -11.74 10.61
N ILE A 338 -2.71 -12.25 10.78
CA ILE A 338 -1.55 -11.42 11.12
C ILE A 338 -1.27 -10.37 10.04
N LEU A 339 -1.65 -10.63 8.78
CA LEU A 339 -1.55 -9.69 7.66
C LEU A 339 -2.59 -8.56 7.73
N GLU A 340 -3.45 -8.54 8.76
CA GLU A 340 -4.35 -7.42 9.05
C GLU A 340 -3.90 -6.61 10.28
N THR A 341 -2.81 -7.04 10.94
CA THR A 341 -2.34 -6.45 12.20
C THR A 341 -1.10 -5.57 12.00
N TRP A 342 -1.26 -4.27 12.24
CA TRP A 342 -0.15 -3.31 12.34
C TRP A 342 0.59 -3.51 13.66
N ILE A 343 1.67 -4.30 13.65
CA ILE A 343 2.41 -4.66 14.87
C ILE A 343 3.21 -3.45 15.37
N PRO A 344 3.05 -3.01 16.62
CA PRO A 344 3.78 -1.85 17.13
C PRO A 344 5.31 -1.98 16.97
N LYS A 345 6.00 -0.92 16.53
CA LYS A 345 7.46 -0.92 16.27
C LYS A 345 8.29 -1.51 17.43
N HIS A 346 7.90 -1.24 18.68
CA HIS A 346 8.61 -1.75 19.85
C HIS A 346 8.55 -3.30 20.01
N TYR A 347 7.63 -3.99 19.35
CA TYR A 347 7.56 -5.46 19.37
C TYR A 347 8.78 -6.11 18.69
N PHE A 348 9.37 -5.45 17.69
CA PHE A 348 10.47 -6.00 16.90
C PHE A 348 11.81 -5.98 17.67
N VAL A 349 11.96 -5.09 18.66
CA VAL A 349 13.20 -4.95 19.43
C VAL A 349 13.34 -6.08 20.45
N GLY A 350 14.35 -6.94 20.27
CA GLY A 350 14.67 -8.01 21.23
C GLY A 350 13.80 -9.27 21.09
N ASN A 351 13.04 -9.42 20.00
CA ASN A 351 12.14 -10.56 19.75
C ASN A 351 12.48 -11.34 18.47
N GLN A 352 13.78 -11.56 18.22
CA GLN A 352 14.30 -12.06 16.93
C GLN A 352 13.62 -13.34 16.44
N ILE A 353 13.33 -14.29 17.35
CA ILE A 353 12.72 -15.57 16.97
C ILE A 353 11.32 -15.36 16.38
N ASN A 354 10.53 -14.43 16.94
CA ASN A 354 9.18 -14.18 16.43
C ASN A 354 9.22 -13.27 15.20
N THR A 355 10.17 -12.34 15.09
CA THR A 355 10.35 -11.52 13.88
C THR A 355 10.79 -12.37 12.69
N ASP A 356 11.70 -13.33 12.88
CA ASP A 356 12.11 -14.29 11.85
C ASP A 356 10.93 -15.16 11.39
N ARG A 357 10.08 -15.61 12.32
CA ARG A 357 8.87 -16.38 11.99
C ARG A 357 7.86 -15.55 11.22
N LEU A 358 7.65 -14.29 11.60
CA LEU A 358 6.77 -13.37 10.90
C LEU A 358 7.28 -13.08 9.49
N SER A 359 8.56 -12.77 9.34
CA SER A 359 9.21 -12.61 8.03
C SER A 359 8.97 -13.83 7.15
N LYS A 360 9.23 -15.04 7.67
CA LYS A 360 8.99 -16.27 6.92
C LYS A 360 7.52 -16.44 6.52
N LEU A 361 6.59 -16.14 7.42
CA LEU A 361 5.15 -16.21 7.12
C LEU A 361 4.76 -15.29 5.96
N ILE A 362 5.27 -14.05 5.96
CA ILE A 362 5.03 -13.09 4.87
C ILE A 362 5.65 -13.60 3.56
N ILE A 363 6.89 -14.10 3.60
CA ILE A 363 7.60 -14.62 2.42
C ILE A 363 6.90 -15.85 1.82
N ASP A 364 6.42 -16.77 2.67
CA ASP A 364 5.75 -18.00 2.26
C ASP A 364 4.28 -17.75 1.86
N SER A 365 3.75 -16.54 2.09
CA SER A 365 2.39 -16.17 1.72
C SER A 365 2.25 -15.93 0.21
N ASN A 366 1.05 -16.20 -0.32
CA ASN A 366 0.74 -15.83 -1.70
C ASN A 366 0.43 -14.34 -1.80
N ILE A 367 1.48 -13.50 -1.83
CA ILE A 367 1.38 -12.03 -1.83
C ILE A 367 0.51 -11.47 -2.96
N GLU A 368 0.45 -12.16 -4.11
CA GLU A 368 -0.37 -11.78 -5.27
C GLU A 368 -1.87 -11.87 -5.00
N SER A 369 -2.28 -12.69 -4.03
CA SER A 369 -3.69 -12.84 -3.63
C SER A 369 -4.15 -11.88 -2.53
N LEU A 370 -3.23 -11.10 -1.96
CA LEU A 370 -3.52 -10.20 -0.84
C LEU A 370 -4.24 -8.93 -1.28
N THR A 371 -5.07 -8.39 -0.39
CA THR A 371 -5.65 -7.05 -0.61
C THR A 371 -4.57 -5.97 -0.45
N ILE A 372 -4.87 -4.76 -0.91
CA ILE A 372 -3.93 -3.64 -0.79
C ILE A 372 -3.64 -3.28 0.68
N GLU A 373 -4.62 -3.44 1.57
CA GLU A 373 -4.45 -3.26 3.02
C GLU A 373 -3.52 -4.33 3.61
N GLN A 374 -3.66 -5.58 3.19
CA GLN A 374 -2.80 -6.68 3.63
C GLN A 374 -1.37 -6.53 3.09
N LEU A 375 -1.21 -6.07 1.85
CA LEU A 375 0.10 -5.71 1.29
C LEU A 375 0.75 -4.58 2.09
N ALA A 376 -0.01 -3.54 2.46
CA ALA A 376 0.50 -2.44 3.28
C ALA A 376 0.94 -2.91 4.67
N VAL A 377 0.18 -3.79 5.32
CA VAL A 377 0.56 -4.39 6.61
C VAL A 377 1.80 -5.28 6.47
N ALA A 378 1.89 -6.09 5.41
CA ALA A 378 3.05 -6.92 5.14
C ALA A 378 4.31 -6.06 4.93
N LEU A 379 4.20 -4.98 4.14
CA LEU A 379 5.28 -4.03 3.90
C LEU A 379 5.72 -3.34 5.19
N TYR A 380 4.76 -2.85 5.99
CA TYR A 380 5.03 -2.25 7.30
C TYR A 380 5.81 -3.18 8.23
N ASN A 381 5.35 -4.43 8.35
CA ASN A 381 6.01 -5.40 9.22
C ASN A 381 7.42 -5.75 8.71
N LEU A 382 7.61 -5.89 7.39
CA LEU A 382 8.94 -6.15 6.81
C LEU A 382 9.90 -4.96 6.97
N ASN A 383 9.42 -3.72 6.79
CA ASN A 383 10.23 -2.51 7.01
C ASN A 383 10.72 -2.43 8.46
N ASN A 384 9.84 -2.66 9.43
CA ASN A 384 10.24 -2.68 10.84
C ASN A 384 11.24 -3.80 11.16
N ILE A 385 11.14 -4.96 10.50
CA ILE A 385 12.13 -6.03 10.62
C ILE A 385 13.48 -5.59 10.04
N LEU A 386 13.50 -4.98 8.85
CA LEU A 386 14.72 -4.49 8.20
C LEU A 386 15.36 -3.29 8.92
N GLU A 387 14.58 -2.47 9.61
CA GLU A 387 15.08 -1.42 10.51
C GLU A 387 15.90 -2.04 11.65
N SER A 388 15.46 -3.19 12.18
CA SER A 388 16.16 -3.93 13.24
C SER A 388 17.30 -4.84 12.76
N ASP A 389 17.23 -5.35 11.52
CA ASP A 389 18.20 -6.25 10.90
C ASP A 389 18.31 -5.98 9.39
N SER A 390 19.11 -4.97 9.05
CA SER A 390 19.23 -4.43 7.68
C SER A 390 19.94 -5.34 6.69
N ALA A 391 20.57 -6.43 7.13
CA ALA A 391 21.36 -7.33 6.29
C ALA A 391 20.57 -8.49 5.66
N ASN A 392 19.26 -8.60 5.93
CA ASN A 392 18.45 -9.73 5.48
C ASN A 392 17.98 -9.60 4.02
N SER A 393 18.76 -10.14 3.08
CA SER A 393 18.50 -10.01 1.64
C SER A 393 17.14 -10.59 1.18
N LYS A 394 16.62 -11.63 1.85
CA LYS A 394 15.30 -12.21 1.49
C LYS A 394 14.15 -11.26 1.80
N ASN A 395 14.27 -10.50 2.89
CA ASN A 395 13.30 -9.48 3.23
C ASN A 395 13.34 -8.34 2.22
N VAL A 396 14.53 -7.94 1.77
CA VAL A 396 14.68 -6.91 0.72
C VAL A 396 13.98 -7.31 -0.59
N ASP A 397 14.19 -8.55 -1.07
CA ASP A 397 13.51 -9.05 -2.27
C ASP A 397 11.98 -9.05 -2.12
N SER A 398 11.48 -9.35 -0.92
CA SER A 398 10.05 -9.40 -0.63
C SER A 398 9.44 -8.01 -0.51
N VAL A 399 10.16 -7.06 0.11
CA VAL A 399 9.82 -5.63 0.12
C VAL A 399 9.69 -5.11 -1.31
N LYS A 400 10.66 -5.42 -2.18
CA LYS A 400 10.57 -5.01 -3.59
C LYS A 400 9.30 -5.53 -4.27
N LYS A 401 9.02 -6.84 -4.18
CA LYS A 401 7.83 -7.44 -4.79
C LYS A 401 6.51 -6.85 -4.27
N ILE A 402 6.41 -6.65 -2.95
CA ILE A 402 5.21 -6.07 -2.33
C ILE A 402 5.06 -4.60 -2.75
N THR A 403 6.15 -3.84 -2.80
CA THR A 403 6.16 -2.46 -3.30
C THR A 403 5.68 -2.42 -4.75
N ASP A 404 6.20 -3.27 -5.65
CA ASP A 404 5.77 -3.33 -7.05
C ASP A 404 4.24 -3.55 -7.16
N LEU A 405 3.68 -4.48 -6.37
CA LEU A 405 2.23 -4.74 -6.33
C LEU A 405 1.44 -3.53 -5.78
N ILE A 406 1.97 -2.82 -4.79
CA ILE A 406 1.35 -1.59 -4.26
C ILE A 406 1.37 -0.48 -5.32
N LEU A 407 2.51 -0.25 -5.97
CA LEU A 407 2.67 0.80 -6.97
C LEU A 407 1.74 0.59 -8.16
N GLN A 408 1.51 -0.67 -8.55
CA GLN A 408 0.52 -1.01 -9.56
C GLN A 408 -0.89 -0.55 -9.15
N ASN A 409 -1.24 -0.46 -7.86
CA ASN A 409 -2.56 0.00 -7.42
C ASN A 409 -2.69 1.53 -7.24
N ILE A 410 -1.63 2.29 -7.52
CA ILE A 410 -1.68 3.75 -7.52
C ILE A 410 -2.28 4.27 -8.83
N VAL A 411 -3.20 5.21 -8.70
CA VAL A 411 -3.83 5.92 -9.80
C VAL A 411 -3.66 7.42 -9.66
N TRP A 412 -3.82 8.12 -10.78
CA TRP A 412 -3.86 9.58 -10.82
C TRP A 412 -5.12 10.05 -11.56
N ASP A 413 -5.81 11.07 -11.05
CA ASP A 413 -7.04 11.61 -11.66
C ASP A 413 -6.94 13.06 -12.15
N GLY A 414 -5.74 13.62 -12.13
CA GLY A 414 -5.47 15.03 -12.42
C GLY A 414 -5.39 15.91 -11.18
N SER A 415 -6.13 15.59 -10.11
CA SER A 415 -6.15 16.35 -8.86
C SER A 415 -5.13 15.85 -7.84
N GLY A 416 -4.85 14.55 -7.84
CA GLY A 416 -3.93 13.92 -6.91
C GLY A 416 -3.67 12.45 -7.25
N THR A 417 -2.73 11.85 -6.53
CA THR A 417 -2.42 10.42 -6.61
C THR A 417 -3.07 9.69 -5.45
N TYR A 418 -3.60 8.51 -5.71
CA TYR A 418 -4.40 7.76 -4.75
C TYR A 418 -4.15 6.27 -4.89
N ILE A 419 -4.29 5.53 -3.78
CA ILE A 419 -4.45 4.08 -3.80
C ILE A 419 -5.94 3.77 -3.94
N ILE A 420 -6.28 2.94 -4.91
CA ILE A 420 -7.63 2.40 -5.03
C ILE A 420 -7.73 1.09 -4.25
N SER A 421 -8.66 1.03 -3.30
CA SER A 421 -9.12 -0.23 -2.72
C SER A 421 -10.35 -0.75 -3.49
N ASN A 422 -10.90 -1.88 -3.05
CA ASN A 422 -12.07 -2.48 -3.70
C ASN A 422 -13.20 -1.44 -3.89
N ASN A 423 -13.85 -1.44 -5.06
CA ASN A 423 -14.99 -0.59 -5.44
C ASN A 423 -14.71 0.87 -5.87
N SER A 424 -13.48 1.24 -6.27
CA SER A 424 -13.16 2.60 -6.74
C SER A 424 -13.26 3.68 -5.66
N ILE A 425 -13.01 3.28 -4.41
CA ILE A 425 -12.92 4.17 -3.25
C ILE A 425 -11.45 4.21 -2.83
N SER A 426 -10.99 5.38 -2.39
CA SER A 426 -9.66 5.57 -1.81
C SER A 426 -9.76 6.03 -0.36
N ASP A 427 -9.26 5.21 0.55
CA ASP A 427 -9.09 5.52 1.97
C ASP A 427 -7.86 6.44 2.15
N GLN A 428 -8.08 7.63 2.68
CA GLN A 428 -7.04 8.64 2.85
C GLN A 428 -6.04 8.26 3.97
N SER A 429 -6.48 7.56 5.03
CA SER A 429 -5.55 7.05 6.05
C SER A 429 -4.65 5.97 5.47
N LEU A 430 -5.17 5.13 4.57
CA LEU A 430 -4.35 4.15 3.86
C LEU A 430 -3.38 4.82 2.87
N ASN A 431 -3.80 5.87 2.15
CA ASN A 431 -2.90 6.66 1.29
C ASN A 431 -1.72 7.23 2.08
N LEU A 432 -1.97 7.84 3.24
CA LEU A 432 -0.92 8.37 4.10
C LEU A 432 0.05 7.27 4.53
N LYS A 433 -0.48 6.16 5.06
CA LYS A 433 0.34 5.02 5.52
C LYS A 433 1.18 4.43 4.40
N ILE A 434 0.57 4.15 3.24
CA ILE A 434 1.30 3.62 2.09
C ILE A 434 2.34 4.63 1.61
N GLY A 435 2.00 5.93 1.57
CA GLY A 435 2.96 6.98 1.24
C GLY A 435 4.20 6.92 2.12
N GLN A 436 4.03 6.89 3.45
CA GLN A 436 5.12 6.74 4.42
C GLN A 436 5.91 5.43 4.22
N LEU A 437 5.22 4.31 4.00
CA LEU A 437 5.85 3.01 3.75
C LEU A 437 6.69 3.00 2.48
N LEU A 438 6.25 3.66 1.40
CA LEU A 438 7.03 3.75 0.17
C LEU A 438 8.30 4.61 0.40
N LEU A 439 8.21 5.70 1.16
CA LEU A 439 9.39 6.47 1.55
C LEU A 439 10.38 5.61 2.35
N GLU A 440 9.90 4.89 3.36
CA GLU A 440 10.72 3.96 4.15
C GLU A 440 11.31 2.85 3.28
N SER A 441 10.55 2.32 2.32
CA SER A 441 10.98 1.20 1.46
C SER A 441 12.02 1.60 0.42
N SER A 442 12.01 2.87 0.00
CA SER A 442 12.94 3.40 -1.02
C SER A 442 14.42 3.31 -0.66
N GLN A 443 14.75 3.05 0.61
CA GLN A 443 16.12 2.78 1.04
C GLN A 443 16.59 1.34 0.74
N TYR A 444 15.64 0.42 0.50
CA TYR A 444 15.91 -1.01 0.30
C TYR A 444 15.77 -1.45 -1.16
N GLU A 445 15.13 -0.64 -2.02
CA GLU A 445 14.90 -0.95 -3.42
C GLU A 445 15.30 0.22 -4.34
N THR A 446 15.32 0.01 -5.66
CA THR A 446 15.97 0.91 -6.62
C THR A 446 15.02 1.49 -7.68
N SER A 447 13.72 1.28 -7.56
CA SER A 447 12.73 1.82 -8.48
C SER A 447 12.73 3.33 -8.41
N GLU A 448 12.78 3.97 -9.57
CA GLU A 448 12.70 5.43 -9.65
C GLU A 448 11.32 5.97 -9.29
N TYR A 449 10.31 5.11 -9.16
CA TYR A 449 8.93 5.50 -8.89
C TYR A 449 8.58 5.53 -7.41
N THR A 450 9.18 4.68 -6.58
CA THR A 450 8.73 4.42 -5.20
C THR A 450 8.70 5.68 -4.34
N LYS A 451 9.85 6.34 -4.19
CA LYS A 451 9.93 7.56 -3.37
C LYS A 451 9.03 8.67 -3.93
N PRO A 452 9.14 9.04 -5.22
CA PRO A 452 8.25 10.04 -5.84
C PRO A 452 6.75 9.78 -5.63
N LEU A 453 6.29 8.55 -5.81
CA LEU A 453 4.89 8.20 -5.60
C LEU A 453 4.50 8.17 -4.13
N GLY A 454 5.42 7.81 -3.23
CA GLY A 454 5.25 7.96 -1.79
C GLY A 454 5.00 9.42 -1.39
N GLU A 455 5.84 10.33 -1.86
CA GLU A 455 5.68 11.78 -1.64
C GLU A 455 4.35 12.28 -2.21
N ALA A 456 3.97 11.82 -3.41
CA ALA A 456 2.72 12.17 -4.07
C ALA A 456 1.47 11.83 -3.25
N LEU A 457 1.45 10.63 -2.66
CA LEU A 457 0.33 10.15 -1.84
C LEU A 457 0.19 11.00 -0.59
N ILE A 458 1.30 11.35 0.06
CA ILE A 458 1.31 12.23 1.22
C ILE A 458 0.87 13.64 0.81
N ASP A 459 1.40 14.20 -0.28
CA ASP A 459 1.00 15.51 -0.78
C ASP A 459 -0.50 15.57 -1.09
N THR A 460 -1.03 14.53 -1.73
CA THR A 460 -2.46 14.43 -2.04
C THR A 460 -3.29 14.42 -0.75
N TYR A 461 -2.86 13.64 0.25
CA TYR A 461 -3.47 13.62 1.58
C TYR A 461 -3.48 15.01 2.24
N LEU A 462 -2.34 15.71 2.24
CA LEU A 462 -2.19 17.03 2.86
C LEU A 462 -3.00 18.11 2.13
N ASN A 463 -3.01 18.07 0.79
CA ASN A 463 -3.75 19.02 -0.04
C ASN A 463 -5.27 18.86 0.07
N ASN A 464 -5.74 17.68 0.48
CA ASN A 464 -7.15 17.42 0.77
C ASN A 464 -7.60 17.92 2.16
N SER A 465 -6.71 18.57 2.92
CA SER A 465 -7.06 19.20 4.19
C SER A 465 -7.77 20.54 4.02
N ASN A 466 -8.79 20.78 4.86
CA ASN A 466 -9.43 22.09 4.94
C ASN A 466 -8.61 23.07 5.84
N ASN A 467 -9.14 24.28 6.05
CA ASN A 467 -8.47 25.32 6.86
C ASN A 467 -8.27 24.95 8.34
N LYS A 468 -8.94 23.91 8.85
CA LYS A 468 -8.77 23.38 10.20
C LYS A 468 -7.81 22.17 10.25
N GLY A 469 -7.31 21.72 9.11
CA GLY A 469 -6.54 20.47 9.00
C GLY A 469 -7.43 19.22 9.03
N GLU A 470 -8.75 19.32 8.86
CA GLU A 470 -9.63 18.16 8.73
C GLU A 470 -9.54 17.60 7.30
N ILE A 471 -9.45 16.28 7.17
CA ILE A 471 -9.33 15.57 5.88
C ILE A 471 -10.51 14.60 5.75
N SER A 472 -11.14 14.49 4.59
CA SER A 472 -12.18 13.48 4.37
C SER A 472 -11.58 12.07 4.40
N LYS A 473 -12.26 11.11 5.04
CA LYS A 473 -11.75 9.72 5.15
C LYS A 473 -11.66 9.01 3.81
N GLU A 474 -12.61 9.26 2.92
CA GLU A 474 -12.71 8.55 1.64
C GLU A 474 -12.91 9.50 0.47
N TYR A 475 -12.38 9.10 -0.69
CA TYR A 475 -12.64 9.69 -1.99
C TYR A 475 -13.25 8.65 -2.94
N ASN A 476 -14.41 8.95 -3.53
CA ASN A 476 -15.09 8.09 -4.50
C ASN A 476 -14.81 8.55 -5.93
N PHE A 477 -14.09 7.75 -6.72
CA PHE A 477 -13.70 8.10 -8.08
C PHE A 477 -14.85 8.12 -9.08
N LYS A 478 -15.89 7.30 -8.86
CA LYS A 478 -17.05 7.23 -9.77
C LYS A 478 -17.91 8.49 -9.65
N GLU A 479 -18.11 8.93 -8.42
CA GLU A 479 -18.93 10.10 -8.11
C GLU A 479 -18.11 11.40 -8.09
N LYS A 480 -16.78 11.30 -8.00
CA LYS A 480 -15.85 12.40 -7.76
C LYS A 480 -16.20 13.22 -6.51
N LEU A 481 -16.58 12.51 -5.44
CA LEU A 481 -17.02 13.10 -4.18
C LEU A 481 -16.18 12.59 -3.01
N TYR A 482 -15.90 13.49 -2.08
CA TYR A 482 -15.33 13.16 -0.79
C TYR A 482 -16.42 12.78 0.21
N SER A 483 -16.13 11.81 1.07
CA SER A 483 -17.04 11.44 2.15
C SER A 483 -17.18 12.55 3.19
N THR A 484 -18.30 12.56 3.92
CA THR A 484 -18.52 13.44 5.07
C THR A 484 -17.80 12.98 6.34
N ALA A 485 -17.35 11.73 6.41
CA ALA A 485 -16.52 11.25 7.49
C ALA A 485 -15.14 11.90 7.45
N ILE A 486 -14.62 12.32 8.60
CA ILE A 486 -13.37 13.09 8.70
C ILE A 486 -12.29 12.36 9.49
N ILE A 487 -11.05 12.52 9.04
CA ILE A 487 -9.83 12.33 9.81
C ILE A 487 -9.57 13.65 10.53
N SER A 488 -9.40 13.56 11.84
CA SER A 488 -9.22 14.75 12.67
C SER A 488 -7.80 15.31 12.56
N PRO A 489 -7.61 16.63 12.69
CA PRO A 489 -6.28 17.24 12.58
C PRO A 489 -5.28 16.68 13.61
N GLN A 490 -5.74 16.32 14.81
CA GLN A 490 -4.87 15.69 15.82
C GLN A 490 -4.42 14.28 15.44
N GLU A 491 -5.25 13.50 14.73
CA GLU A 491 -4.88 12.16 14.26
C GLU A 491 -3.77 12.27 13.20
N SER A 492 -3.95 13.17 12.23
CA SER A 492 -2.95 13.46 11.20
C SER A 492 -1.67 14.05 11.80
N TYR A 493 -1.77 14.96 12.78
CA TYR A 493 -0.60 15.53 13.47
C TYR A 493 0.22 14.41 14.14
N LEU A 494 -0.42 13.51 14.88
CA LEU A 494 0.28 12.40 15.54
C LEU A 494 0.92 11.42 14.54
N ALA A 495 0.38 11.29 13.33
CA ALA A 495 0.92 10.43 12.29
C ALA A 495 2.09 11.05 11.50
N LEU A 496 2.19 12.38 11.45
CA LEU A 496 3.14 13.13 10.63
C LEU A 496 4.25 13.81 11.45
N SER A 497 3.99 14.13 12.71
CA SER A 497 4.89 14.93 13.53
C SER A 497 6.06 14.11 14.07
N ASN A 498 7.26 14.68 14.00
CA ASN A 498 8.45 14.17 14.67
C ASN A 498 8.67 14.82 16.04
N ASN A 499 7.61 15.39 16.67
CA ASN A 499 7.72 16.01 17.97
C ASN A 499 8.08 14.94 19.03
N PRO A 500 9.29 15.01 19.64
CA PRO A 500 9.79 13.98 20.54
C PRO A 500 9.02 13.92 21.87
N TYR A 501 8.20 14.93 22.16
CA TYR A 501 7.41 15.02 23.39
C TYR A 501 6.02 14.40 23.25
N ILE A 502 5.65 13.84 22.09
CA ILE A 502 4.46 12.99 21.98
C ILE A 502 4.71 11.70 22.80
N PRO A 503 3.75 11.21 23.60
CA PRO A 503 3.88 9.98 24.36
C PRO A 503 4.27 8.80 23.46
N HIS A 504 5.38 8.14 23.80
CA HIS A 504 5.96 7.07 23.00
C HIS A 504 6.66 6.03 23.88
N TYR A 505 6.98 4.89 23.26
CA TYR A 505 7.78 3.85 23.87
C TYR A 505 9.25 3.97 23.48
N ILE A 506 10.13 3.84 24.47
CA ILE A 506 11.55 3.57 24.28
C ILE A 506 11.82 2.16 24.80
N GLN A 507 12.51 1.33 24.00
CA GLN A 507 12.81 -0.05 24.37
C GLN A 507 14.27 -0.39 24.06
N ASP A 508 14.98 -0.87 25.08
CA ASP A 508 16.34 -1.37 24.97
C ASP A 508 16.66 -2.38 26.07
N ASN A 509 17.51 -3.38 25.78
CA ASN A 509 17.97 -4.39 26.74
C ASN A 509 16.85 -5.10 27.54
N GLY A 510 15.68 -5.29 26.90
CA GLY A 510 14.49 -5.88 27.50
C GLY A 510 13.85 -5.01 28.58
N ILE A 511 14.10 -3.71 28.58
CA ILE A 511 13.40 -2.68 29.35
C ILE A 511 12.59 -1.84 28.37
N LYS A 512 11.32 -1.59 28.68
CA LYS A 512 10.41 -0.78 27.86
C LYS A 512 9.84 0.35 28.73
N ILE A 513 9.84 1.57 28.21
CA ILE A 513 9.50 2.79 28.95
C ILE A 513 8.46 3.59 28.15
N TRP A 514 7.29 3.81 28.73
CA TRP A 514 6.29 4.77 28.24
C TRP A 514 6.59 6.15 28.79
N THR A 515 6.83 7.13 27.92
CA THR A 515 7.37 8.44 28.32
C THR A 515 7.04 9.56 27.31
N ILE A 516 7.36 10.79 27.69
CA ILE A 516 7.42 12.00 26.87
C ILE A 516 8.83 12.62 26.91
N SER A 517 9.85 11.83 27.25
CA SER A 517 11.25 12.27 27.28
C SER A 517 11.81 12.30 25.87
N ASP A 518 12.61 13.30 25.55
CA ASP A 518 13.24 13.42 24.24
C ASP A 518 14.29 12.33 23.97
N SER A 519 15.01 11.92 25.01
CA SER A 519 15.99 10.84 24.96
C SER A 519 16.08 10.08 26.27
N ILE A 520 16.29 8.75 26.17
CA ILE A 520 16.56 7.89 27.31
C ILE A 520 17.68 6.90 26.94
N ASP A 521 18.70 6.81 27.81
CA ASP A 521 19.74 5.77 27.71
C ASP A 521 19.52 4.68 28.76
N ILE A 522 19.57 3.41 28.36
CA ILE A 522 19.37 2.26 29.24
C ILE A 522 20.65 1.42 29.27
N ASN A 523 21.24 1.27 30.46
CA ASN A 523 22.36 0.36 30.67
C ASN A 523 21.97 -0.71 31.71
N LYS A 524 21.84 -1.94 31.23
CA LYS A 524 21.46 -3.09 32.04
C LYS A 524 22.63 -4.05 32.20
N THR A 525 22.86 -4.44 33.45
CA THR A 525 23.78 -5.50 33.84
C THR A 525 23.03 -6.50 34.73
N ASP A 526 23.67 -7.62 35.07
CA ASP A 526 23.10 -8.59 36.01
C ASP A 526 22.89 -8.00 37.43
N LYS A 527 23.58 -6.89 37.77
CA LYS A 527 23.56 -6.28 39.10
C LYS A 527 22.69 -5.03 39.19
N SER A 528 22.48 -4.33 38.08
CA SER A 528 21.75 -3.07 38.08
C SER A 528 21.21 -2.69 36.71
N ILE A 529 20.14 -1.88 36.71
CA ILE A 529 19.68 -1.10 35.56
C ILE A 529 19.97 0.38 35.86
N ARG A 530 20.61 1.08 34.93
CA ARG A 530 20.78 2.54 34.95
C ARG A 530 19.98 3.12 33.80
N ILE A 531 19.08 4.05 34.10
CA ILE A 531 18.25 4.75 33.13
C ILE A 531 18.60 6.24 33.24
N THR A 532 19.18 6.80 32.19
CA THR A 532 19.43 8.24 32.09
C THR A 532 18.30 8.86 31.31
N VAL A 533 17.52 9.72 31.94
CA VAL A 533 16.36 10.38 31.33
C VAL A 533 16.73 11.82 31.03
N SER A 534 16.46 12.25 29.80
CA SER A 534 16.56 13.65 29.39
C SER A 534 15.18 14.31 29.39
N PHE A 535 15.08 15.53 29.91
CA PHE A 535 13.84 16.31 29.91
C PHE A 535 14.15 17.81 29.95
N PRO A 536 13.44 18.64 29.16
CA PRO A 536 13.67 20.08 29.16
C PRO A 536 13.34 20.68 30.53
N ILE A 537 14.22 21.55 31.02
CA ILE A 537 14.01 22.27 32.28
C ILE A 537 13.60 23.70 31.97
N ASP A 538 12.50 24.12 32.59
CA ASP A 538 12.11 25.50 32.64
C ASP A 538 12.43 26.08 34.02
N ASN A 539 13.52 26.85 34.09
CA ASN A 539 13.95 27.50 35.33
C ASN A 539 12.96 28.57 35.84
N SER A 540 11.97 28.95 35.02
CA SER A 540 10.90 29.89 35.42
C SER A 540 9.68 29.20 36.01
N SER A 541 9.62 27.87 36.01
CA SER A 541 8.49 27.10 36.54
C SER A 541 8.90 25.95 37.48
N ASN A 542 7.97 25.57 38.36
CA ASN A 542 8.12 24.41 39.26
C ASN A 542 7.63 23.10 38.63
N ILE A 543 7.28 23.09 37.33
CA ILE A 543 6.74 21.91 36.64
C ILE A 543 7.85 21.32 35.75
N ASN A 544 8.85 20.72 36.41
CA ASN A 544 9.90 19.93 35.75
C ASN A 544 9.63 18.42 35.93
N SER A 545 8.36 18.02 35.94
CA SER A 545 7.95 16.64 36.21
C SER A 545 7.17 16.04 35.06
N HIS A 546 7.40 14.76 34.81
CA HIS A 546 6.62 13.92 33.91
C HIS A 546 6.37 12.56 34.56
N PHE A 547 5.65 11.67 33.90
CA PHE A 547 5.46 10.31 34.38
C PHE A 547 6.09 9.30 33.42
N LEU A 548 6.71 8.29 34.00
CA LEU A 548 7.30 7.14 33.31
C LEU A 548 6.62 5.88 33.80
N ALA A 549 6.29 4.98 32.88
CA ALA A 549 5.99 3.59 33.23
C ALA A 549 7.01 2.67 32.58
N ILE A 550 7.68 1.87 33.41
CA ILE A 550 8.83 1.07 33.03
C ILE A 550 8.49 -0.40 33.24
N SER A 551 8.54 -1.20 32.17
CA SER A 551 8.40 -2.66 32.20
C SER A 551 9.75 -3.34 31.96
N GLY A 552 9.83 -4.64 32.29
CA GLY A 552 11.08 -5.42 32.20
C GLY A 552 11.99 -5.31 33.43
N VAL A 553 11.57 -4.56 34.46
CA VAL A 553 12.25 -4.47 35.76
C VAL A 553 11.79 -5.62 36.65
N LYS A 554 12.72 -6.51 37.01
CA LYS A 554 12.49 -7.58 38.01
C LYS A 554 12.36 -6.98 39.42
N PRO A 555 11.81 -7.71 40.41
CA PRO A 555 11.91 -7.33 41.81
C PRO A 555 13.36 -7.01 42.18
N TYR A 556 13.57 -5.87 42.84
CA TYR A 556 14.89 -5.28 43.12
C TYR A 556 15.04 -4.93 44.60
N LYS A 557 16.27 -4.67 45.05
CA LYS A 557 16.56 -4.31 46.45
C LYS A 557 16.42 -2.82 46.71
N GLN A 558 17.00 -2.00 45.84
CA GLN A 558 17.12 -0.56 46.05
C GLN A 558 16.96 0.21 44.74
N LEU A 559 16.28 1.35 44.82
CA LEU A 559 16.20 2.32 43.74
C LEU A 559 16.82 3.64 44.22
N TYR A 560 17.79 4.13 43.46
CA TYR A 560 18.43 5.42 43.67
C TYR A 560 18.02 6.40 42.60
N PHE A 561 17.77 7.64 43.01
CA PHE A 561 17.62 8.76 42.10
C PHE A 561 18.44 9.92 42.64
N ARG A 562 19.27 10.52 41.77
CA ARG A 562 20.27 11.54 42.15
C ARG A 562 21.21 11.07 43.26
N GLY A 563 21.62 9.80 43.19
CA GLY A 563 22.51 9.17 44.19
C GLY A 563 21.90 8.99 45.58
N ARG A 564 20.59 9.24 45.76
CA ARG A 564 19.88 9.05 47.04
C ARG A 564 18.94 7.86 46.92
N LEU A 565 18.88 7.04 47.97
CA LEU A 565 17.90 5.97 48.08
C LEU A 565 16.49 6.58 48.14
N TRP A 566 15.61 6.18 47.22
CA TRP A 566 14.21 6.57 47.23
C TRP A 566 13.37 5.39 47.74
N ARG A 567 12.40 5.67 48.61
CA ARG A 567 11.46 4.66 49.11
C ARG A 567 10.21 4.66 48.23
N ALA A 568 9.74 3.47 47.89
CA ALA A 568 8.50 3.30 47.14
C ALA A 568 7.31 3.80 47.97
N ASP A 569 6.40 4.52 47.34
CA ASP A 569 5.14 4.95 47.94
C ASP A 569 4.06 4.99 46.85
N LYS A 570 2.96 4.27 47.07
CA LYS A 570 1.83 4.23 46.13
C LYS A 570 1.12 5.58 45.98
N LEU A 571 1.28 6.50 46.94
CA LEU A 571 0.64 7.80 46.94
C LEU A 571 1.52 8.91 46.36
N PHE A 572 2.63 8.58 45.70
CA PHE A 572 3.60 9.56 45.19
C PHE A 572 3.02 10.64 44.28
N GLU A 573 1.98 10.30 43.51
CA GLU A 573 1.30 11.25 42.63
C GLU A 573 0.58 12.38 43.40
N LYS A 574 0.25 12.18 44.68
CA LYS A 574 -0.42 13.21 45.51
C LYS A 574 0.50 14.35 45.92
N TYR A 575 1.80 14.11 46.01
CA TYR A 575 2.80 15.11 46.41
C TYR A 575 3.81 15.43 45.29
N GLY A 576 3.57 14.90 44.09
CA GLY A 576 4.20 15.37 42.85
C GLY A 576 5.64 14.89 42.62
N VAL A 577 6.08 13.84 43.29
CA VAL A 577 7.43 13.26 43.08
C VAL A 577 7.49 11.87 43.72
N GLY A 578 8.18 10.91 43.10
CA GLY A 578 8.41 9.60 43.71
C GLY A 578 8.23 8.45 42.74
N TYR A 579 8.06 7.24 43.28
CA TYR A 579 7.85 6.05 42.48
C TYR A 579 7.05 4.98 43.23
N TYR A 580 6.46 4.07 42.46
CA TYR A 580 5.80 2.88 42.95
C TYR A 580 6.11 1.69 42.05
N TYR A 581 6.40 0.53 42.63
CA TYR A 581 6.58 -0.71 41.89
C TYR A 581 5.40 -1.64 42.14
N GLU A 582 4.68 -2.00 41.08
CA GLU A 582 3.55 -2.91 41.12
C GLU A 582 4.03 -4.34 40.85
N TYR A 583 4.13 -5.14 41.92
CA TYR A 583 4.64 -6.51 41.86
C TYR A 583 3.78 -7.44 40.99
N SER A 584 2.47 -7.20 40.90
CA SER A 584 1.58 -8.08 40.13
C SER A 584 1.78 -7.96 38.62
N THR A 585 2.21 -6.79 38.14
CA THR A 585 2.41 -6.49 36.72
C THR A 585 3.88 -6.29 36.35
N ASN A 586 4.79 -6.28 37.34
CA ASN A 586 6.21 -5.93 37.19
C ASN A 586 6.43 -4.56 36.53
N LEU A 587 5.54 -3.61 36.83
CA LEU A 587 5.61 -2.24 36.33
C LEU A 587 6.18 -1.31 37.40
N LEU A 588 7.20 -0.54 37.03
CA LEU A 588 7.73 0.56 37.83
C LEU A 588 7.15 1.88 37.30
N TYR A 589 6.39 2.57 38.14
CA TYR A 589 5.88 3.91 37.88
C TYR A 589 6.78 4.94 38.54
N PHE A 590 7.17 5.97 37.82
CA PHE A 590 8.15 6.94 38.28
C PHE A 590 7.74 8.36 37.87
N MET A 591 7.83 9.31 38.80
CA MET A 591 7.67 10.74 38.57
C MET A 591 8.90 11.47 39.10
N PRO A 592 9.89 11.77 38.23
CA PRO A 592 10.98 12.68 38.57
C PRO A 592 10.44 14.10 38.65
N ASN A 593 11.08 14.92 39.48
CA ASN A 593 10.97 16.38 39.41
C ASN A 593 12.33 16.96 39.06
N HIS A 594 12.67 17.01 37.77
CA HIS A 594 13.99 17.29 37.20
C HIS A 594 14.61 18.60 37.72
N THR A 595 15.90 18.55 38.05
CA THR A 595 16.74 19.70 38.44
C THR A 595 17.91 19.90 37.50
N LYS A 596 18.20 18.90 36.67
CA LYS A 596 19.12 18.95 35.53
C LYS A 596 18.44 18.30 34.33
N GLU A 597 18.80 18.74 33.13
CA GLU A 597 18.21 18.20 31.91
C GLU A 597 18.40 16.69 31.79
N ARG A 598 19.51 16.16 32.34
CA ARG A 598 19.81 14.73 32.36
C ARG A 598 19.93 14.22 33.78
N GLU A 599 19.13 13.22 34.12
CA GLU A 599 19.13 12.62 35.46
C GLU A 599 19.10 11.09 35.41
N GLU A 600 19.73 10.46 36.41
CA GLU A 600 19.93 9.01 36.47
C GLU A 600 19.01 8.37 37.51
N ILE A 601 18.31 7.31 37.08
CA ILE A 601 17.59 6.34 37.90
C ILE A 601 18.42 5.06 37.94
N VAL A 602 18.79 4.58 39.13
CA VAL A 602 19.58 3.35 39.32
C VAL A 602 18.80 2.33 40.12
N ILE A 603 18.52 1.19 39.51
CA ILE A 603 17.81 0.06 40.12
C ILE A 603 18.85 -1.04 40.40
N SER A 604 18.98 -1.49 41.65
CA SER A 604 20.00 -2.46 42.09
C SER A 604 19.37 -3.77 42.58
N TYR A 605 19.93 -4.91 42.16
CA TYR A 605 19.42 -6.26 42.40
C TYR A 605 20.07 -7.01 43.58
#